data_AF-A0A0B7BD42-F1
#
_entry.id   AF-A0A0B7BD42-F1
#
_cell.length_a   1.000
_cell.length_b   1.000
_cell.length_c   1.000
_cell.angle_alpha   90.00
_cell.angle_beta   90.00
_cell.angle_gamma   90.00
#
_symmetry.space_group_name_H-M   'P 1'
#
loop_
_entity.id
_entity.type
_entity.pdbx_description
1 polymer ?
#
loop_
_entity_poly.entity_id
_entity_poly.type
_entity_poly.pdbx_seq_one_letter_code
_entity_poly.pdbx_strand_id
1 'polypeptide(L)'
;NDTELAALRDSLGEEIMRARKIEVTIEETEEKSEDLDLSVSERARLELKADLDVVKYSPNRISITVDNSLKQKQDGKDKYRTLKQIRKGITKVRVDEFESM
;
A
#
# COMPACT_ATOMS: atom_id res chain seq x y z
N ASN A 1 -39.38 -22.34 -45.59
CA ASN A 1 -38.11 -21.72 -45.15
C ASN A 1 -38.28 -20.61 -44.12
N ASP A 2 -39.47 -20.01 -43.95
CA ASP A 2 -39.67 -18.94 -42.93
C ASP A 2 -39.80 -19.45 -41.48
N THR A 3 -40.31 -20.67 -41.29
CA THR A 3 -40.44 -21.32 -39.98
C THR A 3 -39.09 -21.68 -39.36
N GLU A 4 -38.12 -22.10 -40.16
CA GLU A 4 -36.75 -22.40 -39.69
C GLU A 4 -35.99 -21.12 -39.33
N LEU A 5 -36.20 -20.05 -40.10
CA LEU A 5 -35.66 -18.71 -39.80
C LEU A 5 -36.22 -18.13 -38.50
N ALA A 6 -37.51 -18.34 -38.22
CA ALA A 6 -38.13 -17.94 -36.95
C ALA A 6 -37.54 -18.71 -35.76
N ALA A 7 -37.40 -20.04 -35.88
CA ALA A 7 -36.81 -20.87 -34.83
C ALA A 7 -35.34 -20.51 -34.53
N LEU A 8 -34.54 -20.20 -35.57
CA LEU A 8 -33.17 -19.73 -35.41
C LEU A 8 -33.10 -18.37 -34.72
N ARG A 9 -34.02 -17.45 -35.03
CA ARG A 9 -34.10 -16.14 -34.38
C ARG A 9 -34.46 -16.25 -32.90
N ASP A 10 -35.39 -17.14 -32.56
CA ASP A 10 -35.79 -17.38 -31.18
C ASP A 10 -34.66 -18.04 -30.38
N SER A 11 -33.98 -19.04 -30.96
CA SER A 11 -32.78 -19.66 -30.38
C SER A 11 -31.65 -18.65 -30.13
N LEU A 12 -31.41 -17.75 -31.09
CA LEU A 12 -30.43 -16.68 -30.96
C LEU A 12 -30.84 -15.69 -29.85
N GLY A 13 -32.13 -15.38 -29.73
CA GLY A 13 -32.65 -14.55 -28.65
C GLY A 13 -32.41 -15.16 -27.27
N GLU A 14 -32.64 -16.46 -27.12
CA GLU A 14 -32.36 -17.18 -25.88
C GLU A 14 -30.87 -17.22 -25.56
N GLU A 15 -30.01 -17.40 -26.57
CA GLU A 15 -28.56 -17.42 -26.39
C GLU A 15 -28.01 -16.06 -25.97
N ILE A 16 -28.52 -14.96 -26.54
CA ILE A 16 -28.19 -13.59 -26.13
C ILE A 16 -28.61 -13.34 -24.67
N MET A 17 -29.79 -13.82 -24.26
CA MET A 17 -30.25 -13.69 -22.88
C MET A 17 -29.39 -14.50 -21.90
N ARG A 18 -28.94 -15.70 -22.30
CA ARG A 18 -27.99 -16.49 -21.52
C ARG A 18 -26.64 -15.80 -21.40
N ALA A 19 -26.10 -15.24 -22.49
CA ALA A 19 -24.84 -14.52 -22.50
C ALA A 19 -24.87 -13.30 -21.56
N ARG A 20 -25.93 -12.47 -21.63
CA ARG A 20 -26.12 -11.32 -20.72
C ARG A 20 -26.20 -11.74 -19.25
N LYS A 21 -26.87 -12.86 -18.96
CA LYS A 21 -26.95 -13.37 -17.59
C LYS A 21 -25.56 -13.77 -17.07
N ILE A 22 -24.75 -14.40 -17.91
CA ILE A 22 -23.37 -14.77 -17.56
C ILE A 22 -22.51 -13.52 -17.31
N GLU A 23 -22.59 -12.51 -18.17
CA GLU A 23 -21.87 -11.24 -18.00
C GLU A 23 -22.17 -10.58 -16.65
N VAL A 24 -23.45 -10.44 -16.30
CA VAL A 24 -23.87 -9.89 -14.99
C VAL A 24 -23.33 -10.73 -13.82
N THR A 25 -23.33 -12.06 -13.97
CA THR A 25 -22.82 -12.94 -12.91
C THR A 25 -21.31 -12.79 -12.72
N ILE A 26 -20.56 -12.56 -13.81
CA ILE A 26 -19.11 -12.34 -13.77
C ILE A 26 -18.82 -11.01 -13.07
N GLU A 27 -19.49 -9.93 -13.46
CA GLU A 27 -19.32 -8.60 -12.83
C GLU A 27 -19.59 -8.66 -11.32
N GLU A 28 -20.67 -9.32 -10.89
CA GLU A 28 -20.98 -9.51 -9.46
C GLU A 28 -19.93 -10.34 -8.71
N THR A 29 -19.26 -11.29 -9.38
CA THR A 29 -18.19 -12.07 -8.77
C THR A 29 -16.87 -11.31 -8.68
N GLU A 30 -16.58 -10.47 -9.67
CA GLU A 30 -15.40 -9.60 -9.67
C GLU A 30 -15.50 -8.54 -8.57
N GLU A 31 -16.65 -7.87 -8.42
CA GLU A 31 -16.89 -6.90 -7.35
C GLU A 31 -16.73 -7.53 -5.94
N LYS A 32 -17.28 -8.73 -5.73
CA LYS A 32 -17.09 -9.48 -4.47
C LYS A 32 -15.64 -9.89 -4.22
N SER A 33 -14.86 -10.15 -5.27
CA SER A 33 -13.45 -10.50 -5.15
C SER A 33 -12.59 -9.28 -4.77
N GLU A 34 -12.89 -8.11 -5.35
CA GLU A 34 -12.22 -6.85 -5.00
C GLU A 34 -12.49 -6.45 -3.53
N ASP A 35 -13.74 -6.59 -3.07
CA ASP A 35 -14.12 -6.37 -1.67
C ASP A 35 -13.37 -7.30 -0.71
N LEU A 36 -13.21 -8.58 -1.11
CA LEU A 36 -12.47 -9.55 -0.32
C LEU A 36 -10.98 -9.18 -0.25
N ASP A 37 -10.37 -8.80 -1.37
CA ASP A 37 -8.96 -8.40 -1.45
C ASP A 37 -8.67 -7.14 -0.64
N LEU A 38 -9.56 -6.15 -0.68
CA LEU A 38 -9.51 -4.97 0.18
C LEU A 38 -9.55 -5.36 1.67
N SER A 39 -10.45 -6.27 2.04
CA SER A 39 -10.58 -6.73 3.44
C SER A 39 -9.35 -7.50 3.93
N VAL A 40 -8.72 -8.31 3.08
CA VAL A 40 -7.49 -9.05 3.39
C VAL A 40 -6.31 -8.08 3.52
N SER A 41 -6.20 -7.11 2.62
CA SER A 41 -5.18 -6.06 2.67
C SER A 41 -5.29 -5.21 3.93
N GLU A 42 -6.50 -4.80 4.31
CA GLU A 42 -6.73 -4.07 5.56
C GLU A 42 -6.40 -4.92 6.79
N ARG A 43 -6.75 -6.20 6.81
CA ARG A 43 -6.39 -7.12 7.90
C ARG A 43 -4.88 -7.27 8.04
N ALA A 44 -4.16 -7.50 6.95
CA ALA A 44 -2.69 -7.59 6.95
C ALA A 44 -2.04 -6.30 7.45
N ARG A 45 -2.58 -5.13 7.07
CA ARG A 45 -2.12 -3.83 7.56
C ARG A 45 -2.37 -3.65 9.06
N LEU A 46 -3.51 -4.10 9.57
CA LEU A 46 -3.84 -4.03 11.00
C LEU A 46 -2.98 -5.00 11.83
N GLU A 47 -2.70 -6.19 11.33
CA GLU A 47 -1.84 -7.19 11.97
C GLU A 47 -0.39 -6.69 12.08
N LEU A 48 0.18 -6.16 10.98
CA LEU A 48 1.50 -5.51 11.00
C LEU A 48 1.58 -4.36 12.01
N LYS A 49 0.49 -3.59 12.16
CA LYS A 49 0.43 -2.49 13.14
C LYS A 49 0.43 -3.04 14.58
N ALA A 50 -0.33 -4.09 14.85
CA ALA A 50 -0.40 -4.72 16.16
C ALA A 50 0.96 -5.34 16.56
N ASP A 51 1.60 -6.07 15.65
CA ASP A 51 2.92 -6.68 15.88
C ASP A 51 3.99 -5.63 16.17
N LEU A 52 3.95 -4.49 15.46
CA LEU A 52 4.86 -3.37 15.68
C LEU A 52 4.64 -2.69 17.03
N ASP A 53 3.40 -2.63 17.52
CA ASP A 53 3.09 -2.05 18.84
C ASP A 53 3.59 -2.95 19.98
N VAL A 54 3.52 -4.28 19.85
CA VAL A 54 4.12 -5.21 20.83
C VAL A 54 5.63 -5.01 20.96
N VAL A 55 6.34 -4.77 19.84
CA VAL A 55 7.79 -4.54 19.84
C VAL A 55 8.18 -3.18 20.43
N LYS A 56 7.32 -2.15 20.32
CA LYS A 56 7.58 -0.81 20.89
C LYS A 56 7.71 -0.81 22.41
N TYR A 57 7.02 -1.72 23.10
CA TYR A 57 6.96 -1.77 24.56
C TYR A 57 7.81 -2.90 25.18
N SER A 58 8.63 -3.60 24.38
CA SER A 58 9.49 -4.64 24.93
C SER A 58 10.61 -4.05 25.81
N PRO A 59 10.86 -4.59 27.02
CA PRO A 59 11.91 -4.10 27.92
C PRO A 59 13.33 -4.38 27.40
N ASN A 60 13.47 -5.25 26.40
CA ASN A 60 14.72 -5.59 25.70
C ASN A 60 14.88 -4.82 24.38
N ARG A 61 14.27 -3.64 24.24
CA ARG A 61 14.43 -2.78 23.06
C ARG A 61 15.85 -2.18 23.02
N ILE A 62 16.83 -3.03 22.76
CA ILE A 62 18.21 -2.65 22.54
C ILE A 62 18.40 -2.56 21.04
N SER A 63 18.17 -1.35 20.53
CA SER A 63 18.98 -0.88 19.42
C SER A 63 19.09 0.61 19.59
N ILE A 64 20.28 1.07 19.98
CA ILE A 64 20.67 2.49 20.02
C ILE A 64 20.21 3.21 18.74
N THR A 65 20.16 2.49 17.61
CA THR A 65 19.67 2.93 16.30
C THR A 65 18.18 3.29 16.28
N VAL A 66 17.31 2.54 16.95
CA VAL A 66 15.85 2.79 16.96
C VAL A 66 15.53 4.00 17.84
N ASP A 67 16.14 4.09 19.03
CA ASP A 67 15.90 5.21 19.94
C ASP A 67 16.46 6.52 19.40
N ASN A 68 17.63 6.48 18.75
CA ASN A 68 18.19 7.65 18.05
C ASN A 68 17.34 8.07 16.85
N SER A 69 16.81 7.12 16.08
CA SER A 69 15.95 7.42 14.93
C SER A 69 14.62 8.06 15.37
N LEU A 70 14.05 7.59 16.48
CA LEU A 70 12.82 8.17 17.04
C LEU A 70 13.05 9.56 17.60
N LYS A 71 14.15 9.79 18.33
CA LYS A 71 14.54 11.12 18.80
C LYS A 71 14.80 12.08 17.64
N GLN A 72 15.51 11.64 16.59
CA GLN A 72 15.72 12.45 15.38
C GLN A 72 14.39 12.87 14.75
N LYS A 73 13.42 11.95 14.63
CA LYS A 73 12.08 12.28 14.13
C LYS A 73 11.32 13.25 15.05
N GLN A 74 11.40 13.09 16.37
CA GLN A 74 10.79 14.00 17.34
C GLN A 74 11.39 15.41 17.26
N ASP A 75 12.70 15.52 17.04
CA ASP A 75 13.40 16.79 16.79
C ASP A 75 13.11 17.40 15.40
N GLY A 76 12.26 16.75 14.60
CA GLY A 76 11.97 17.14 13.21
C GLY A 76 13.16 17.01 12.27
N LYS A 77 14.16 16.20 12.61
CA LYS A 77 15.31 15.88 11.76
C LYS A 77 14.92 14.77 10.79
N ASP A 78 15.12 15.04 9.51
CA ASP A 78 15.02 14.06 8.42
C ASP A 78 16.31 14.07 7.59
N LYS A 79 16.48 13.03 6.75
CA LYS A 79 17.69 12.83 5.94
C LYS A 79 18.09 14.10 5.16
N TYR A 80 17.16 14.75 4.49
CA TYR A 80 17.46 15.88 3.60
C TYR A 80 17.62 17.18 4.38
N ARG A 81 16.85 17.38 5.44
CA ARG A 81 16.99 18.53 6.34
C ARG A 81 18.33 18.51 7.06
N THR A 82 18.76 17.36 7.56
CA THR A 82 20.06 17.19 8.20
C THR A 82 21.20 17.38 7.21
N LEU A 83 21.13 16.79 6.00
CA LEU A 83 22.12 17.02 4.95
C LEU A 83 22.26 18.49 4.57
N LYS A 84 21.13 19.20 4.45
CA LYS A 84 21.12 20.65 4.18
C LYS A 84 21.76 21.44 5.31
N GLN A 85 21.57 21.03 6.56
CA GLN A 85 22.14 21.68 7.73
C GLN A 85 23.67 21.52 7.83
N ILE A 86 24.19 20.29 7.71
CA ILE A 86 25.65 20.02 7.81
C ILE A 86 26.45 20.52 6.60
N ARG A 87 25.76 20.89 5.51
CA ARG A 87 26.37 21.48 4.30
C ARG A 87 26.24 22.99 4.23
N LYS A 88 25.75 23.65 5.29
CA LYS A 88 25.73 25.11 5.36
C LYS A 88 27.16 25.65 5.46
N GLY A 89 27.35 26.88 4.99
CA GLY A 89 28.64 27.58 5.05
C GLY A 89 29.62 27.18 3.94
N ILE A 90 30.75 27.86 3.91
CA ILE A 90 31.83 27.59 2.97
C ILE A 90 32.63 26.36 3.39
N THR A 91 33.38 25.78 2.46
CA THR A 91 34.20 24.58 2.72
C THR A 91 35.16 24.79 3.90
N LYS A 92 35.79 25.96 4.01
CA LYS A 92 36.70 26.26 5.13
C LYS A 92 36.04 26.09 6.49
N VAL A 93 34.84 26.64 6.69
CA VAL A 93 34.10 26.53 7.97
C VAL A 93 33.84 25.07 8.32
N ARG A 94 33.41 24.26 7.35
CA ARG A 94 33.14 22.83 7.58
C ARG A 94 34.41 22.01 7.85
N VAL A 95 35.54 22.41 7.28
CA VAL A 95 36.85 21.80 7.56
C VAL A 95 37.34 22.21 8.94
N ASP A 96 37.27 23.49 9.28
CA ASP A 96 37.65 24.00 10.61
C ASP A 96 36.79 23.36 11.72
N GLU A 97 35.47 23.21 11.49
CA GLU A 97 34.56 22.47 12.38
C GLU A 97 34.98 21.01 12.53
N PHE A 98 35.32 20.34 11.42
CA PHE A 98 35.75 18.94 11.44
C PHE A 98 37.07 18.72 12.19
N GLU A 99 38.07 19.57 11.98
CA GLU A 99 39.37 19.50 12.68
C GLU A 99 39.25 19.83 14.18
N SER A 100 38.12 20.42 14.61
CA SER A 100 37.83 20.74 16.00
C SER A 100 37.04 19.67 16.77
N MET A 101 36.56 18.62 16.09
CA MET A 101 35.80 17.50 16.67
C MET A 101 36.71 16.45 17.32
#